data_AF-A0A839JNL7-F1
#
_entry.id   AF-A0A839JNL7-F1
#
_cell.length_a   1.000
_cell.length_b   1.000
_cell.length_c   1.000
_cell.angle_alpha   90.00
_cell.angle_beta   90.00
_cell.angle_gamma   90.00
#
_symmetry.space_group_name_H-M   'P 1'
#
loop_
_entity.id
_entity.type
_entity.pdbx_description
1 polymer ?
#
loop_
_entity_poly.entity_id
_entity_poly.type
_entity_poly.pdbx_seq_one_letter_code
_entity_poly.pdbx_strand_id
1 'polypeptide(L)'
;MIESRPEFDKITSFDEFNKYYWYREEVSQICKRLGLECKGTKQELNHIIEQYFKGNLIKKSSVKNEKKQVENITLDTPLLECGFSFNAKFREYFSALTGI
;
A
#
# COMPACT_ATOMS: atom_id res chain seq x y z
N MET A 1 16.83 -10.79 -23.79
CA MET A 1 17.52 -9.52 -23.50
C MET A 1 16.71 -8.86 -22.41
N ILE A 2 17.30 -8.64 -21.22
CA ILE A 2 16.58 -7.96 -20.13
C ILE A 2 16.53 -6.50 -20.57
N GLU A 3 15.37 -6.05 -21.05
CA GLU A 3 15.14 -4.64 -21.29
C GLU A 3 15.42 -3.90 -19.99
N SER A 4 16.50 -3.12 -19.99
CA SER A 4 16.99 -2.40 -18.83
C SER A 4 15.86 -1.50 -18.33
N ARG A 5 15.33 -1.79 -17.13
CA ARG A 5 14.26 -0.98 -16.55
C ARG A 5 14.69 0.49 -16.56
N PRO A 6 13.88 1.40 -17.15
CA PRO A 6 14.24 2.81 -17.19
C PRO A 6 14.27 3.38 -15.78
N GLU A 7 15.15 4.35 -15.57
CA GLU A 7 15.15 5.14 -14.35
C GLU A 7 13.86 5.96 -14.28
N PHE A 8 13.34 6.18 -13.06
CA PHE A 8 12.10 6.93 -12.87
C PHE A 8 12.16 8.33 -13.52
N ASP A 9 13.33 8.96 -13.53
CA ASP A 9 13.52 10.30 -14.13
C ASP A 9 13.27 10.32 -15.66
N LYS A 10 13.31 9.16 -16.32
CA LYS A 10 13.04 9.03 -17.76
C LYS A 10 11.56 8.77 -18.06
N ILE A 11 10.77 8.49 -17.03
CA ILE A 11 9.36 8.14 -17.17
C ILE A 11 8.54 9.42 -17.14
N THR A 12 7.82 9.68 -18.23
CA THR A 12 7.04 10.91 -18.40
C THR A 12 5.55 10.72 -18.14
N SER A 13 5.08 9.47 -18.11
CA SER A 13 3.67 9.13 -17.91
C SER A 13 3.49 7.95 -16.95
N PHE A 14 2.35 7.95 -16.24
CA PHE A 14 1.98 6.84 -15.37
C PHE A 14 1.79 5.51 -16.11
N ASP A 15 1.34 5.56 -17.38
CA ASP A 15 1.18 4.34 -18.19
C ASP A 15 2.53 3.64 -18.41
N GLU A 16 3.57 4.43 -18.71
CA GLU A 16 4.93 3.93 -18.86
C GLU A 16 5.52 3.45 -17.52
N PHE A 17 5.20 4.13 -16.42
CA PHE A 17 5.53 3.65 -15.07
C PHE A 17 4.92 2.26 -14.80
N ASN A 18 3.66 2.05 -15.17
CA ASN A 18 2.90 0.82 -14.90
C ASN A 18 3.31 -0.37 -15.78
N LYS A 19 4.04 -0.14 -16.88
CA LYS A 19 4.62 -1.22 -17.71
C LYS A 19 5.69 -2.02 -16.97
N TYR A 20 6.31 -1.43 -15.95
CA TYR A 20 7.38 -2.06 -15.19
C TYR A 20 6.92 -2.42 -13.78
N TYR A 21 7.47 -3.52 -13.27
CA TYR A 21 7.26 -3.88 -11.88
C TYR A 21 8.16 -3.04 -10.97
N TRP A 22 7.54 -2.37 -10.00
CA TRP A 22 8.22 -1.59 -8.95
C TRP A 22 8.05 -2.24 -7.59
N TYR A 23 9.14 -2.38 -6.85
CA TYR A 23 9.12 -2.76 -5.44
C TYR A 23 8.64 -1.58 -4.59
N ARG A 24 8.01 -1.88 -3.46
CA ARG A 24 7.47 -0.88 -2.54
C ARG A 24 8.54 0.15 -2.12
N GLU A 25 9.76 -0.31 -1.85
CA GLU A 25 10.87 0.58 -1.45
C GLU A 25 11.26 1.55 -2.55
N GLU A 26 11.25 1.11 -3.80
CA GLU A 26 11.58 1.95 -4.95
C GLU A 26 10.53 3.04 -5.14
N VAL A 27 9.25 2.67 -5.09
CA VAL A 27 8.16 3.65 -5.13
C VAL A 27 8.26 4.63 -3.94
N SER A 28 8.63 4.13 -2.75
CA SER A 28 8.84 4.98 -1.59
C SER A 28 10.01 5.97 -1.77
N GLN A 29 11.12 5.53 -2.36
CA GLN A 29 12.27 6.40 -2.66
C GLN A 29 11.90 7.48 -3.69
N ILE A 30 11.15 7.10 -4.72
CA ILE A 30 10.62 8.02 -5.73
C ILE A 30 9.74 9.09 -5.05
N CYS A 31 8.76 8.68 -4.25
CA CYS A 31 7.91 9.62 -3.51
C CYS A 31 8.73 10.56 -2.61
N LYS A 32 9.79 10.06 -1.96
CA LYS A 32 10.67 10.88 -1.10
C LYS A 32 11.41 11.94 -1.91
N ARG A 33 11.95 11.57 -3.08
CA ARG A 33 12.66 12.47 -3.98
C ARG A 33 11.75 13.54 -4.57
N LEU A 34 10.47 13.21 -4.80
CA LEU A 34 9.43 14.14 -5.22
C LEU A 34 8.85 14.99 -4.08
N GLY A 35 9.26 14.77 -2.82
CA GLY A 35 8.74 15.49 -1.66
C GLY A 35 7.32 15.09 -1.23
N LEU A 36 6.77 13.99 -1.77
CA LEU A 36 5.40 13.53 -1.55
C LEU A 36 5.26 12.72 -0.24
N GLU A 37 4.02 12.40 0.13
CA GLU A 37 3.74 11.43 1.19
C GLU A 37 4.28 10.04 0.80
N CYS A 38 5.05 9.43 1.71
CA CYS A 38 5.70 8.13 1.47
C CYS A 38 5.28 7.07 2.50
N LYS A 39 4.31 7.40 3.36
CA LYS A 39 3.83 6.55 4.44
C LYS A 39 2.60 5.81 3.93
N GLY A 40 2.69 4.49 3.83
CA GLY A 40 1.58 3.67 3.38
C GLY A 40 1.98 2.31 2.85
N THR A 41 0.97 1.54 2.48
CA THR A 41 1.02 0.30 1.71
C THR A 41 1.52 0.56 0.28
N LYS A 42 1.89 -0.50 -0.44
CA LYS A 42 2.31 -0.38 -1.85
C LYS A 42 1.21 0.26 -2.72
N GLN A 43 -0.05 -0.05 -2.43
CA GLN A 43 -1.21 0.50 -3.13
C GLN A 43 -1.32 2.01 -2.93
N GLU A 44 -1.16 2.49 -1.69
CA GLU A 44 -1.15 3.94 -1.39
C GLU A 44 0.00 4.65 -2.11
N LEU A 45 1.20 4.07 -2.11
CA LEU A 45 2.34 4.64 -2.83
C LEU A 45 2.09 4.72 -4.33
N ASN A 46 1.54 3.67 -4.96
CA ASN A 46 1.19 3.70 -6.38
C ASN A 46 0.12 4.74 -6.69
N HIS A 47 -0.88 4.91 -5.83
CA HIS A 47 -1.90 5.93 -6.00
C HIS A 47 -1.31 7.35 -5.94
N ILE A 48 -0.36 7.59 -5.04
CA ILE A 48 0.34 8.88 -4.96
C ILE A 48 1.11 9.19 -6.24
N ILE A 49 1.80 8.19 -6.82
CA ILE A 49 2.49 8.35 -8.11
C ILE A 49 1.48 8.63 -9.24
N GLU A 50 0.35 7.93 -9.27
CA GLU A 50 -0.71 8.19 -10.24
C GLU A 50 -1.22 9.64 -10.15
N GLN A 51 -1.48 10.12 -8.93
CA GLN A 51 -1.94 11.49 -8.69
C GLN A 51 -0.87 12.52 -9.05
N TYR A 52 0.41 12.23 -8.80
CA TYR A 52 1.53 13.07 -9.21
C TYR A 52 1.55 13.27 -10.74
N PHE A 53 1.40 12.21 -11.53
CA PHE A 53 1.31 12.32 -13.00
C PHE A 53 0.05 13.06 -13.47
N LYS A 54 -1.03 13.03 -12.69
CA LYS A 54 -2.26 13.82 -12.93
C LYS A 54 -2.13 15.29 -12.51
N GLY A 55 -1.00 15.69 -11.89
CA GLY A 55 -0.77 17.06 -11.38
C GLY A 55 -1.35 17.33 -9.99
N ASN A 56 -1.92 16.32 -9.32
CA ASN A 56 -2.47 16.42 -7.98
C ASN A 56 -1.39 16.07 -6.95
N LEU A 57 -0.92 17.07 -6.18
CA LEU A 57 0.08 16.86 -5.15
C LEU A 57 -0.60 16.45 -3.83
N ILE A 58 -0.57 15.15 -3.51
CA ILE A 58 -0.97 14.66 -2.18
C ILE A 58 0.10 15.10 -1.17
N LYS A 59 -0.20 16.18 -0.45
CA LYS A 59 0.63 16.68 0.64
C LYS A 59 0.65 15.67 1.79
N LYS A 60 1.75 15.67 2.54
CA LYS A 60 1.92 14.85 3.73
C LYS A 60 0.81 15.15 4.74
N SER A 61 -0.11 14.22 4.90
CA SER A 61 -1.19 14.32 5.85
C SER A 61 -0.70 13.68 7.16
N SER A 62 -0.66 14.46 8.24
CA SER A 62 -0.28 13.96 9.57
C SER A 62 -1.44 13.20 10.23
N VAL A 63 -2.31 12.56 9.44
CA VAL A 63 -3.51 11.90 9.94
C VAL A 63 -3.08 10.62 10.62
N LYS A 64 -3.15 10.61 11.95
CA LYS A 64 -3.07 9.38 12.74
C LYS A 64 -4.28 8.53 12.36
N ASN A 65 -4.07 7.49 11.56
CA ASN A 65 -5.07 6.47 11.37
C ASN A 65 -5.27 5.74 12.71
N GLU A 66 -6.27 6.15 13.48
CA GLU A 66 -6.78 5.38 14.61
C GLU A 66 -7.38 4.09 14.05
N LYS A 67 -6.56 3.05 13.98
CA LYS A 67 -7.03 1.72 13.59
C LYS A 67 -7.90 1.21 14.73
N LYS A 68 -9.23 1.20 14.53
CA LYS A 68 -10.14 0.43 15.37
C LYS A 68 -9.67 -1.02 15.30
N GLN A 69 -9.20 -1.56 16.42
CA GLN A 69 -8.82 -2.97 16.50
C GLN A 69 -10.04 -3.77 16.93
N VAL A 70 -10.39 -4.79 16.17
CA VAL A 70 -11.36 -5.79 16.63
C VAL A 70 -10.68 -6.68 17.66
N GLU A 71 -11.21 -6.69 18.87
CA GLU A 71 -10.64 -7.46 19.98
C GLU A 71 -11.02 -8.94 19.92
N ASN A 72 -12.23 -9.27 19.46
CA ASN A 72 -12.78 -10.63 19.39
C ASN A 72 -13.19 -10.98 17.95
N ILE A 73 -12.56 -12.01 17.38
CA ILE A 73 -12.85 -12.50 16.03
C ILE A 73 -13.87 -13.65 16.12
N THR A 74 -14.93 -13.56 15.34
CA THR A 74 -16.00 -14.57 15.20
C THR A 74 -16.29 -14.82 13.71
N LEU A 75 -17.02 -15.90 13.39
CA LEU A 75 -17.43 -16.20 12.01
C LEU A 75 -18.28 -15.09 11.37
N ASP A 76 -19.07 -14.37 12.18
CA ASP A 76 -19.90 -13.24 11.73
C ASP A 76 -19.14 -11.90 11.70
N THR A 77 -17.85 -11.88 12.02
CA THR A 77 -17.06 -10.63 11.99
C THR A 77 -16.92 -10.16 10.54
N PRO A 78 -17.42 -8.97 10.19
CA PRO A 78 -17.27 -8.44 8.83
C PRO A 78 -15.79 -8.26 8.50
N LEU A 79 -15.37 -8.49 7.26
CA LEU A 79 -13.97 -8.32 6.84
C LEU A 79 -13.63 -6.86 6.51
N LEU A 80 -14.64 -6.08 6.10
CA LEU A 80 -14.53 -4.69 5.68
C LEU A 80 -14.92 -3.77 6.83
N GLU A 81 -14.28 -2.59 6.88
CA GLU A 81 -14.62 -1.46 7.78
C GLU A 81 -14.57 -1.70 9.30
N CYS A 82 -14.29 -2.91 9.78
CA CYS A 82 -14.16 -3.19 11.22
C CYS A 82 -12.72 -3.16 11.74
N GLY A 83 -11.71 -3.10 10.85
CA GLY A 83 -10.30 -3.20 11.22
C GLY A 83 -9.79 -4.64 11.39
N PHE A 84 -10.50 -5.62 10.81
CA PHE A 84 -10.05 -7.00 10.69
C PHE A 84 -8.66 -7.07 10.02
N SER A 85 -7.81 -7.95 10.53
CA SER A 85 -6.49 -8.20 9.95
C SER A 85 -6.08 -9.66 10.15
N PHE A 86 -5.35 -10.20 9.17
CA PHE A 86 -4.75 -11.54 9.20
C PHE A 86 -3.53 -11.58 10.14
N ASN A 87 -3.77 -11.27 11.41
CA ASN A 87 -2.77 -11.22 12.47
C ASN A 87 -2.69 -12.55 13.23
N ALA A 88 -1.85 -12.61 14.28
CA ALA A 88 -1.69 -13.81 15.09
C ALA A 88 -3.01 -14.29 15.73
N LYS A 89 -3.85 -13.36 16.23
CA LYS A 89 -5.15 -13.71 16.82
C LYS A 89 -6.08 -14.40 15.83
N PHE A 90 -6.11 -13.92 14.58
CA PHE A 90 -6.89 -14.58 13.53
C PHE A 90 -6.37 -16.01 13.27
N ARG A 91 -5.04 -16.19 13.22
CA ARG A 91 -4.43 -17.51 12.98
C ARG A 91 -4.74 -18.49 14.09
N GLU A 92 -4.66 -18.06 15.35
CA GLU A 92 -5.04 -18.88 16.51
C GLU A 92 -6.51 -19.28 16.48
N TYR A 93 -7.40 -18.32 16.23
CA TYR A 93 -8.84 -18.59 16.10
C TYR A 93 -9.14 -19.58 14.97
N PHE A 94 -8.55 -19.36 13.79
CA PHE A 94 -8.78 -20.20 12.62
C PHE A 94 -8.16 -21.58 12.78
N SER A 95 -7.00 -21.69 13.43
CA SER A 95 -6.37 -22.97 13.79
C SER A 95 -7.25 -23.77 14.75
N ALA A 96 -7.78 -23.13 15.81
CA ALA A 96 -8.72 -23.77 16.73
C ALA A 96 -10.01 -24.23 16.03
N LEU A 97 -10.52 -23.45 15.06
CA LEU A 97 -11.72 -23.79 14.30
C LEU A 97 -11.50 -24.94 13.32
N THR A 98 -10.34 -24.97 12.65
CA THR A 98 -10.05 -25.93 11.56
C THR A 98 -9.23 -27.14 11.99
N GLY A 99 -8.60 -27.11 13.16
CA GLY A 99 -7.75 -28.18 13.68
C GLY A 99 -6.40 -28.31 12.96
N ILE A 100 -5.95 -27.27 12.24
CA ILE A 100 -4.70 -27.22 11.47
C ILE A 100 -3.69 -26.29 12.16
#